data_AF-A0A933MDP3-F1
#
_entry.id   AF-A0A933MDP3-F1
#
_cell.length_a   1.000
_cell.length_b   1.000
_cell.length_c   1.000
_cell.angle_alpha   90.00
_cell.angle_beta   90.00
_cell.angle_gamma   90.00
#
_symmetry.space_group_name_H-M   'P 1'
#
loop_
_entity.id
_entity.type
_entity.pdbx_description
1 polymer ?
#
loop_
_entity_poly.entity_id
_entity_poly.type
_entity_poly.pdbx_seq_one_letter_code
_entity_poly.pdbx_strand_id
1 'polypeptide(L)'
;MEQERLLNLGEERFTEFTDKVQGMTARAEDLLFRAQRWANAVKNKTAYKDNLFADDLQILRRHVRSFIQDSTSLAGLMEWIDRECHFDPDTRALDKARSLLKMVSQFEKDLANLNEQLRHLHHLVPETDLKVEAWYMVQDVEVLYDKAKGYPFLISSRVMLKISTPENGTQDSGPPA
;
A
#
# COMPACT_ATOMS: atom_id res chain seq x y z
N MET A 1 -17.78 -20.94 -5.01
CA MET A 1 -16.91 -20.62 -6.16
C MET A 1 -16.73 -19.11 -6.34
N GLU A 2 -17.79 -18.30 -6.27
CA GLU A 2 -17.71 -16.86 -6.54
C GLU A 2 -16.89 -16.06 -5.50
N GLN A 3 -17.06 -16.36 -4.20
CA GLN A 3 -16.27 -15.74 -3.12
C GLN A 3 -14.77 -16.02 -3.23
N GLU A 4 -14.41 -17.26 -3.55
CA GLU A 4 -13.01 -17.66 -3.70
C GLU A 4 -12.35 -16.93 -4.88
N ARG A 5 -13.09 -16.71 -5.96
CA ARG A 5 -12.64 -15.91 -7.11
C ARG A 5 -12.45 -14.44 -6.72
N LEU A 6 -13.35 -13.89 -5.90
CA LEU A 6 -13.25 -12.49 -5.46
C LEU A 6 -12.05 -12.27 -4.51
N LEU A 7 -11.80 -13.21 -3.60
CA LEU A 7 -10.62 -13.20 -2.73
C LEU A 7 -9.31 -13.35 -3.52
N ASN A 8 -9.27 -14.27 -4.50
CA ASN A 8 -8.11 -14.40 -5.40
C ASN A 8 -7.84 -13.09 -6.16
N LEU A 9 -8.88 -12.46 -6.69
CA LEU A 9 -8.75 -11.16 -7.36
C LEU A 9 -8.19 -10.10 -6.39
N GLY A 10 -8.64 -10.10 -5.13
CA GLY A 10 -8.05 -9.29 -4.07
C GLY A 10 -6.55 -9.53 -3.91
N GLU A 11 -6.14 -10.78 -3.73
CA GLU A 11 -4.73 -11.15 -3.54
C GLU A 11 -3.86 -10.76 -4.75
N GLU A 12 -4.33 -11.06 -5.96
CA GLU A 12 -3.65 -10.72 -7.22
C GLU A 12 -3.44 -9.20 -7.34
N ARG A 13 -4.49 -8.42 -7.05
CA ARG A 13 -4.41 -6.95 -7.09
C ARG A 13 -3.45 -6.44 -6.03
N PHE A 14 -3.61 -6.81 -4.77
CA PHE A 14 -2.71 -6.30 -3.72
C PHE A 14 -1.25 -6.71 -3.96
N THR A 15 -0.99 -7.87 -4.54
CA THR A 15 0.36 -8.27 -4.98
C THR A 15 0.88 -7.32 -6.06
N GLU A 16 0.14 -7.12 -7.15
CA GLU A 16 0.51 -6.20 -8.23
C GLU A 16 0.79 -4.78 -7.73
N PHE A 17 -0.08 -4.27 -6.86
CA PHE A 17 0.06 -2.92 -6.30
C PHE A 17 1.25 -2.83 -5.34
N THR A 18 1.52 -3.86 -4.55
CA THR A 18 2.68 -3.91 -3.66
C THR A 18 3.98 -3.87 -4.46
N ASP A 19 4.10 -4.69 -5.51
CA ASP A 19 5.28 -4.70 -6.39
C ASP A 19 5.52 -3.32 -7.03
N LYS A 20 4.44 -2.66 -7.48
CA LYS A 20 4.51 -1.30 -8.03
C LYS A 20 5.01 -0.29 -7.00
N VAL A 21 4.51 -0.34 -5.76
CA VAL A 21 4.97 0.56 -4.69
C VAL A 21 6.44 0.32 -4.39
N GLN A 22 6.88 -0.93 -4.25
CA GLN A 22 8.28 -1.26 -4.00
C GLN A 22 9.20 -0.77 -5.12
N GLY A 23 8.79 -0.91 -6.37
CA GLY A 23 9.53 -0.38 -7.52
C GLY A 23 9.63 1.16 -7.52
N MET A 24 8.60 1.86 -7.06
CA MET A 24 8.64 3.31 -6.87
C MET A 24 9.51 3.72 -5.68
N THR A 25 9.45 2.98 -4.59
CA THR A 25 10.27 3.21 -3.39
C THR A 25 11.75 3.09 -3.73
N ALA A 26 12.17 2.03 -4.44
CA ALA A 26 13.57 1.88 -4.86
C ALA A 26 14.06 3.05 -5.73
N ARG A 27 13.20 3.61 -6.58
CA ARG A 27 13.52 4.81 -7.39
C ARG A 27 13.60 6.06 -6.52
N ALA A 28 12.70 6.21 -5.55
CA ALA A 28 12.71 7.32 -4.60
C ALA A 28 13.98 7.28 -3.73
N GLU A 29 14.44 6.10 -3.32
CA GLU A 29 15.69 5.90 -2.56
C GLU A 29 16.94 6.28 -3.38
N ASP A 30 17.01 5.88 -4.66
CA ASP A 30 18.10 6.30 -5.56
C ASP A 30 18.15 7.84 -5.69
N LEU A 31 17.00 8.46 -5.97
CA LEU A 31 16.90 9.91 -6.06
C LEU A 31 17.24 10.59 -4.73
N LEU A 32 16.80 10.02 -3.60
CA LEU A 32 17.12 10.53 -2.28
C LEU A 32 18.64 10.54 -2.04
N PHE A 33 19.32 9.44 -2.35
CA PHE A 33 20.78 9.34 -2.21
C PHE A 33 21.49 10.39 -3.07
N ARG A 34 21.03 10.61 -4.31
CA ARG A 34 21.57 11.64 -5.20
C ARG A 34 21.30 13.04 -4.68
N ALA A 35 20.10 13.30 -4.17
CA ALA A 35 19.75 14.57 -3.53
C ALA A 35 20.60 14.85 -2.29
N GLN A 36 20.91 13.84 -1.48
CA GLN A 36 21.83 13.98 -0.33
C GLN A 36 23.23 14.39 -0.78
N ARG A 37 23.77 13.75 -1.84
CA ARG A 37 25.08 14.12 -2.40
C ARG A 37 25.07 15.54 -2.93
N TRP A 38 24.00 15.93 -3.61
CA TRP A 38 23.81 17.29 -4.12
C TRP A 38 23.75 18.31 -2.98
N ALA A 39 22.90 18.10 -1.99
CA ALA A 39 22.78 18.98 -0.82
C ALA A 39 24.11 19.14 -0.08
N ASN A 40 24.87 18.05 0.06
CA ASN A 40 26.19 18.09 0.67
C ASN A 40 27.20 18.89 -0.17
N ALA A 41 27.16 18.75 -1.51
CA ALA A 41 28.02 19.53 -2.39
C ALA A 41 27.71 21.04 -2.33
N VAL A 42 26.42 21.40 -2.32
CA VAL A 42 25.97 22.79 -2.13
C VAL A 42 26.48 23.34 -0.79
N LYS A 43 26.33 22.56 0.29
CA LYS A 43 26.81 22.95 1.63
C LYS A 43 28.33 23.18 1.67
N ASN A 44 29.09 22.34 0.99
CA ASN A 44 30.56 22.41 0.96
C ASN A 44 31.11 23.29 -0.17
N LYS A 45 30.24 23.95 -0.94
CA LYS A 45 30.60 24.77 -2.11
C LYS A 45 31.42 24.00 -3.15
N THR A 46 31.18 22.69 -3.29
CA THR A 46 31.82 21.86 -4.31
C THR A 46 30.90 21.73 -5.52
N ALA A 47 31.50 21.55 -6.69
CA ALA A 47 30.73 21.27 -7.90
C ALA A 47 30.12 19.87 -7.80
N TYR A 48 28.80 19.77 -7.97
CA TYR A 48 28.08 18.53 -8.19
C TYR A 48 27.22 18.71 -9.43
N LYS A 49 27.27 17.73 -10.32
CA LYS A 49 26.51 17.76 -11.57
C LYS A 49 25.84 16.42 -11.76
N ASP A 50 24.52 16.45 -11.75
CA ASP A 50 23.68 15.32 -12.06
C ASP A 50 22.71 15.75 -13.16
N ASN A 51 22.99 15.32 -14.38
CA ASN A 51 22.22 15.75 -15.56
C ASN A 51 20.90 15.00 -15.70
N LEU A 52 20.71 13.90 -14.96
CA LEU A 52 19.55 13.02 -15.12
C LEU A 52 18.56 13.17 -13.97
N PHE A 53 18.93 13.88 -12.89
CA PHE A 53 18.12 13.98 -11.69
C PHE A 53 16.70 14.49 -11.98
N ALA A 54 16.59 15.57 -12.77
CA ALA A 54 15.31 16.15 -13.14
C ALA A 54 14.45 15.18 -13.96
N ASP A 55 15.04 14.48 -14.92
CA ASP A 55 14.34 13.52 -15.78
C ASP A 55 13.84 12.31 -14.97
N ASP A 56 14.69 11.76 -14.10
CA ASP A 56 14.35 10.63 -13.24
C ASP A 56 13.25 11.01 -12.22
N LEU A 57 13.29 12.23 -11.69
CA LEU A 57 12.24 12.78 -10.82
C LEU A 57 10.90 12.87 -11.57
N GLN A 58 10.92 13.35 -12.82
CA GLN A 58 9.72 13.40 -13.66
C GLN A 58 9.18 12.01 -13.99
N ILE A 59 10.05 11.03 -14.25
CA ILE A 59 9.65 9.64 -14.48
C ILE A 59 8.97 9.08 -13.22
N LEU A 60 9.57 9.28 -12.04
CA LEU A 60 8.97 8.85 -10.78
C LEU A 60 7.60 9.50 -10.57
N ARG A 61 7.48 10.81 -10.83
CA ARG A 61 6.20 11.52 -10.73
C ARG A 61 5.13 10.92 -11.64
N ARG A 62 5.47 10.56 -12.87
CA ARG A 62 4.54 9.90 -13.80
C ARG A 62 4.10 8.55 -13.27
N HIS A 63 5.01 7.76 -12.71
CA HIS A 63 4.68 6.47 -12.10
C HIS A 63 3.74 6.64 -10.91
N VAL A 64 4.01 7.59 -10.01
CA VAL A 64 3.15 7.89 -8.85
C VAL A 64 1.74 8.26 -9.32
N ARG A 65 1.61 9.15 -10.31
CA ARG A 65 0.30 9.57 -10.83
C ARG A 65 -0.47 8.43 -11.49
N SER A 66 0.21 7.62 -12.31
CA SER A 66 -0.39 6.43 -12.94
C SER A 66 -0.85 5.44 -11.87
N PHE A 67 -0.02 5.20 -10.87
CA PHE A 67 -0.31 4.29 -9.78
C PHE A 67 -1.52 4.72 -8.95
N ILE A 68 -1.65 6.03 -8.67
CA ILE A 68 -2.81 6.56 -7.96
C ILE A 68 -4.08 6.31 -8.75
N GLN A 69 -4.06 6.59 -10.06
CA GLN A 69 -5.21 6.34 -10.93
C GLN A 69 -5.62 4.86 -10.90
N ASP A 70 -4.65 3.94 -11.03
CA ASP A 70 -4.90 2.50 -10.96
C ASP A 70 -5.50 2.08 -9.60
N SER A 71 -4.97 2.66 -8.51
CA SER A 71 -5.32 2.30 -7.13
C SER A 71 -6.71 2.73 -6.68
N THR A 72 -7.37 3.62 -7.44
CA THR A 72 -8.73 4.10 -7.13
C THR A 72 -9.76 2.98 -7.05
N SER A 73 -9.52 1.86 -7.75
CA SER A 73 -10.40 0.70 -7.77
C SER A 73 -10.29 -0.20 -6.52
N LEU A 74 -9.22 -0.09 -5.73
CA LEU A 74 -8.95 -0.98 -4.61
C LEU A 74 -9.97 -0.83 -3.48
N ALA A 75 -10.41 0.39 -3.18
CA ALA A 75 -11.42 0.63 -2.17
C ALA A 75 -12.73 -0.11 -2.50
N GLY A 76 -13.19 0.02 -3.75
CA GLY A 76 -14.39 -0.67 -4.22
C GLY A 76 -14.25 -2.19 -4.19
N LEU A 77 -13.07 -2.73 -4.51
CA LEU A 77 -12.79 -4.16 -4.40
C LEU A 77 -12.86 -4.65 -2.95
N MET A 78 -12.30 -3.90 -2.00
CA MET A 78 -12.34 -4.24 -0.58
C MET A 78 -13.77 -4.19 -0.02
N GLU A 79 -14.54 -3.16 -0.38
CA GLU A 79 -15.96 -3.07 -0.02
C GLU A 79 -16.81 -4.19 -0.65
N TRP A 80 -16.43 -4.67 -1.83
CA TRP A 80 -17.12 -5.78 -2.47
C TRP A 80 -16.80 -7.11 -1.79
N ILE A 81 -15.53 -7.33 -1.44
CA ILE A 81 -15.10 -8.49 -0.64
C ILE A 81 -15.82 -8.51 0.71
N ASP A 82 -15.87 -7.38 1.42
CA ASP A 82 -16.57 -7.32 2.72
C ASP A 82 -18.06 -7.68 2.60
N ARG A 83 -18.74 -7.19 1.56
CA ARG A 83 -20.17 -7.44 1.36
C ARG A 83 -20.49 -8.88 0.95
N GLU A 84 -19.73 -9.46 0.02
CA GLU A 84 -20.09 -10.73 -0.62
C GLU A 84 -19.46 -11.96 0.03
N CYS A 85 -18.29 -11.80 0.67
CA CYS A 85 -17.59 -12.92 1.28
C CYS A 85 -18.18 -13.29 2.63
N HIS A 86 -18.51 -14.57 2.78
CA HIS A 86 -18.91 -15.16 4.04
C HIS A 86 -17.72 -15.96 4.57
N PHE A 87 -17.24 -15.60 5.76
CA PHE A 87 -16.04 -16.18 6.35
C PHE A 87 -16.44 -17.27 7.34
N ASP A 88 -16.69 -18.47 6.85
CA ASP A 88 -17.00 -19.63 7.69
C ASP A 88 -15.70 -20.30 8.18
N PRO A 89 -15.63 -20.78 9.45
CA PRO A 89 -14.40 -21.28 10.08
C PRO A 89 -13.69 -22.40 9.33
N ASP A 90 -14.46 -23.31 8.72
CA ASP A 90 -13.95 -24.51 8.03
C ASP A 90 -13.68 -24.31 6.54
N THR A 91 -13.70 -23.06 6.08
CA THR A 91 -13.59 -22.77 4.65
C THR A 91 -12.21 -22.25 4.27
N ARG A 92 -11.73 -22.70 3.10
CA ARG A 92 -10.56 -22.14 2.41
C ARG A 92 -10.66 -20.61 2.22
N ALA A 93 -11.88 -20.05 2.25
CA ALA A 93 -12.12 -18.62 2.17
C ALA A 93 -11.57 -17.84 3.37
N LEU A 94 -11.61 -18.41 4.58
CA LEU A 94 -11.08 -17.76 5.79
C LEU A 94 -9.55 -17.62 5.71
N ASP A 95 -8.84 -18.67 5.26
CA ASP A 95 -7.39 -18.62 5.11
C ASP A 95 -6.94 -17.62 4.03
N LYS A 96 -7.68 -17.54 2.93
CA LYS A 96 -7.44 -16.50 1.90
C LYS A 96 -7.74 -15.09 2.43
N ALA A 97 -8.79 -14.93 3.23
CA ALA A 97 -9.08 -13.64 3.86
C ALA A 97 -7.95 -13.20 4.81
N ARG A 98 -7.36 -14.14 5.57
CA ARG A 98 -6.17 -13.88 6.41
C ARG A 98 -4.95 -13.51 5.58
N SER A 99 -4.72 -14.19 4.46
CA SER A 99 -3.64 -13.89 3.52
C SER A 99 -3.81 -12.50 2.91
N LEU A 100 -5.00 -12.19 2.40
CA LEU A 100 -5.36 -10.87 1.89
C LEU A 100 -5.16 -9.78 2.93
N LEU A 101 -5.60 -9.97 4.18
CA LEU A 101 -5.38 -9.03 5.28
C LEU A 101 -3.90 -8.70 5.51
N LYS A 102 -3.02 -9.72 5.43
CA LYS A 102 -1.58 -9.52 5.54
C LYS A 102 -1.04 -8.71 4.36
N MET A 103 -1.48 -9.00 3.13
CA MET A 103 -1.08 -8.25 1.93
C MET A 103 -1.53 -6.79 2.01
N VAL A 104 -2.77 -6.54 2.43
CA VAL A 104 -3.32 -5.18 2.60
C VAL A 104 -2.52 -4.40 3.65
N SER A 105 -2.17 -5.05 4.77
CA SER A 105 -1.35 -4.43 5.82
C SER A 105 0.09 -4.16 5.35
N GLN A 106 0.64 -5.03 4.51
CA GLN A 106 1.97 -4.82 3.91
C GLN A 106 1.94 -3.67 2.92
N PHE A 107 0.92 -3.62 2.07
CA PHE A 107 0.70 -2.54 1.12
C PHE A 107 0.60 -1.17 1.82
N GLU A 108 -0.12 -1.09 2.93
CA GLU A 108 -0.19 0.12 3.76
C GLU A 108 1.20 0.56 4.25
N LYS A 109 2.00 -0.37 4.77
CA LYS A 109 3.37 -0.09 5.23
C LYS A 109 4.28 0.36 4.10
N ASP A 110 4.16 -0.25 2.93
CA ASP A 110 4.98 0.08 1.77
C ASP A 110 4.63 1.49 1.24
N LEU A 111 3.34 1.87 1.27
CA LEU A 111 2.91 3.25 0.98
C LEU A 111 3.43 4.26 2.00
N ALA A 112 3.42 3.90 3.29
CA ALA A 112 3.98 4.74 4.34
C ALA A 112 5.48 5.01 4.10
N ASN A 113 6.24 3.96 3.78
CA ASN A 113 7.66 4.08 3.46
C ASN A 113 7.88 4.94 2.20
N LEU A 114 7.14 4.72 1.12
CA LEU A 114 7.23 5.55 -0.09
C LEU A 114 6.98 7.03 0.24
N ASN A 115 5.94 7.34 1.01
CA ASN A 115 5.63 8.70 1.46
C ASN A 115 6.79 9.33 2.25
N GLU A 116 7.39 8.57 3.17
CA GLU A 116 8.56 9.01 3.92
C GLU A 116 9.77 9.32 3.03
N GLN A 117 10.09 8.43 2.08
CA GLN A 117 11.21 8.65 1.14
C GLN A 117 10.98 9.91 0.30
N LEU A 118 9.76 10.11 -0.21
CA LEU A 118 9.40 11.30 -0.98
C LEU A 118 9.47 12.59 -0.14
N ARG A 119 9.11 12.53 1.15
CA ARG A 119 9.28 13.66 2.08
C ARG A 119 10.75 13.99 2.24
N HIS A 120 11.60 13.00 2.51
CA HIS A 120 13.03 13.23 2.64
C HIS A 120 13.62 13.80 1.35
N LEU A 121 13.20 13.29 0.20
CA LEU A 121 13.60 13.80 -1.12
C LEU A 121 13.25 15.28 -1.26
N HIS A 122 11.99 15.66 -0.98
CA HIS A 122 11.55 17.06 -0.99
C HIS A 122 12.41 17.96 -0.10
N HIS A 123 12.82 17.50 1.08
CA HIS A 123 13.64 18.32 2.00
C HIS A 123 15.07 18.52 1.50
N LEU A 124 15.62 17.55 0.77
CA LEU A 124 17.03 17.51 0.38
C LEU A 124 17.30 18.09 -1.01
N VAL A 125 16.30 18.13 -1.90
CA VAL A 125 16.45 18.77 -3.20
C VAL A 125 16.73 20.27 -3.04
N PRO A 126 17.89 20.78 -3.50
CA PRO A 126 18.26 22.19 -3.29
C PRO A 126 17.53 23.15 -4.24
N GLU A 127 17.20 22.69 -5.44
CA GLU A 127 16.55 23.51 -6.47
C GLU A 127 15.04 23.64 -6.21
N THR A 128 14.54 24.88 -6.20
CA THR A 128 13.15 25.20 -5.87
C THR A 128 12.14 24.48 -6.77
N ASP A 129 12.37 24.45 -8.07
CA ASP A 129 11.41 23.87 -9.03
C ASP A 129 11.29 22.35 -8.83
N LEU A 130 12.43 21.66 -8.71
CA LEU A 130 12.48 20.22 -8.44
C LEU A 130 11.94 19.89 -7.04
N LYS A 131 12.11 20.79 -6.08
CA LYS A 131 11.54 20.65 -4.74
C LYS A 131 10.02 20.73 -4.75
N VAL A 132 9.44 21.62 -5.55
CA VAL A 132 7.98 21.70 -5.76
C VAL A 132 7.45 20.43 -6.42
N GLU A 133 8.16 19.91 -7.41
CA GLU A 133 7.82 18.64 -8.07
C GLU A 133 7.81 17.46 -7.08
N ALA A 134 8.83 17.37 -6.21
CA ALA A 134 8.86 16.39 -5.13
C ALA A 134 7.72 16.58 -4.12
N TRP A 135 7.32 17.83 -3.84
CA TRP A 135 6.19 18.10 -2.95
C TRP A 135 4.89 17.53 -3.54
N TYR A 136 4.58 17.78 -4.81
CA TYR A 136 3.36 17.24 -5.40
C TYR A 136 3.27 15.71 -5.29
N MET A 137 4.38 14.99 -5.44
CA MET A 137 4.39 13.53 -5.24
C MET A 137 4.06 13.11 -3.80
N VAL A 138 4.55 13.84 -2.80
CA VAL A 138 4.19 13.56 -1.39
C VAL A 138 2.70 13.78 -1.17
N GLN A 139 2.09 14.86 -1.69
CA GLN A 139 0.63 15.09 -1.57
C GLN A 139 -0.16 13.93 -2.17
N ASP A 140 0.23 13.55 -3.38
CA ASP A 140 -0.39 12.50 -4.17
C ASP A 140 -0.35 11.15 -3.41
N VAL A 141 0.80 10.78 -2.85
CA VAL A 141 0.96 9.54 -2.07
C VAL A 141 0.30 9.63 -0.69
N GLU A 142 0.33 10.78 -0.02
CA GLU A 142 -0.30 10.98 1.30
C GLU A 142 -1.80 10.77 1.25
N VAL A 143 -2.48 11.33 0.24
CA VAL A 143 -3.93 11.13 0.02
C VAL A 143 -4.25 9.65 -0.17
N LEU A 144 -3.40 8.91 -0.90
CA LEU A 144 -3.60 7.49 -1.11
C LEU A 144 -3.32 6.67 0.16
N TYR A 145 -2.26 7.02 0.89
CA TYR A 145 -1.89 6.39 2.15
C TYR A 145 -3.00 6.53 3.19
N ASP A 146 -3.59 7.72 3.33
CA ASP A 146 -4.71 7.94 4.25
C ASP A 146 -5.94 7.12 3.90
N LYS A 147 -6.22 6.89 2.62
CA LYS A 147 -7.26 5.96 2.18
C LYS A 147 -6.90 4.51 2.51
N ALA A 148 -5.64 4.13 2.29
CA ALA A 148 -5.17 2.76 2.49
C ALA A 148 -5.22 2.31 3.97
N LYS A 149 -5.04 3.23 4.94
CA LYS A 149 -5.22 2.95 6.38
C LYS A 149 -6.57 2.35 6.72
N GLY A 150 -7.61 2.64 5.94
CA GLY A 150 -8.96 2.10 6.14
C GLY A 150 -9.13 0.66 5.66
N TYR A 151 -8.31 0.20 4.70
CA TYR A 151 -8.52 -1.07 4.02
C TYR A 151 -8.43 -2.30 4.92
N PRO A 152 -7.46 -2.40 5.87
CA PRO A 152 -7.42 -3.54 6.78
C PRO A 152 -8.71 -3.68 7.60
N PHE A 153 -9.33 -2.56 8.01
CA PHE A 153 -10.52 -2.56 8.87
C PHE A 153 -11.79 -3.03 8.17
N LEU A 154 -11.85 -2.86 6.84
CA LEU A 154 -13.03 -3.24 6.05
C LEU A 154 -13.34 -4.73 6.16
N ILE A 155 -12.32 -5.59 6.20
CA ILE A 155 -12.51 -7.05 6.28
C ILE A 155 -12.04 -7.66 7.61
N SER A 156 -11.20 -6.97 8.41
CA SER A 156 -10.63 -7.53 9.64
C SER A 156 -11.68 -7.86 10.70
N SER A 157 -12.71 -7.01 10.84
CA SER A 157 -13.72 -7.13 11.89
C SER A 157 -14.51 -8.44 11.79
N ARG A 158 -14.93 -8.81 10.57
CA ARG A 158 -15.68 -10.05 10.31
C ARG A 158 -14.80 -11.29 10.42
N VAL A 159 -13.57 -11.20 9.92
CA VAL A 159 -12.58 -12.28 10.02
C VAL A 159 -12.22 -12.55 11.49
N MET A 160 -11.94 -11.52 12.29
CA MET A 160 -11.61 -11.66 13.70
C MET A 160 -12.78 -12.23 14.51
N LEU A 161 -14.00 -11.70 14.35
CA LEU A 161 -15.18 -12.25 15.02
C LEU A 161 -15.34 -13.74 14.76
N LYS A 162 -15.12 -14.21 13.53
CA LYS A 162 -15.28 -15.63 13.18
C LYS A 162 -14.17 -16.53 13.68
N ILE A 163 -12.95 -16.01 13.85
CA ILE A 163 -11.83 -16.74 14.47
C ILE A 163 -11.99 -16.81 15.99
N SER A 164 -12.55 -15.77 16.60
CA SER A 164 -12.69 -15.64 18.05
C SER A 164 -13.99 -16.24 18.62
N THR A 165 -14.96 -16.59 17.76
CA THR A 165 -16.19 -17.23 18.22
C THR A 165 -15.96 -18.75 18.24
N PRO A 166 -15.86 -19.40 19.43
CA PRO A 166 -15.87 -20.85 19.48
C PRO A 166 -17.18 -21.36 18.88
N GLU A 167 -17.13 -22.43 18.11
CA GLU A 167 -18.33 -23.10 17.61
C GLU A 167 -19.23 -23.41 18.81
N ASN A 168 -20.45 -22.86 18.80
CA ASN A 168 -21.43 -23.22 19.81
C ASN A 168 -21.56 -24.74 19.79
N GLY A 169 -21.21 -25.34 20.93
CA GLY A 169 -21.13 -26.78 21.07
C GLY A 169 -22.33 -27.46 20.46
N THR A 170 -22.05 -28.56 19.76
CA THR A 170 -22.97 -29.68 19.61
C THR A 170 -23.60 -29.93 20.97
N GLN A 171 -24.78 -29.35 21.21
CA GLN A 171 -25.64 -29.77 22.30
C GLN A 171 -26.07 -31.17 21.94
N ASP A 172 -25.36 -32.12 22.53
CA ASP A 172 -25.73 -33.52 22.61
C ASP A 172 -27.14 -33.56 23.22
N SER A 173 -28.15 -33.64 22.37
CA SER A 173 -29.54 -33.82 22.79
C SER A 173 -29.73 -35.28 23.20
N GLY A 174 -29.12 -35.65 24.33
CA GLY A 174 -29.42 -36.89 25.04
C GLY A 174 -30.71 -36.71 25.84
N PRO A 175 -31.71 -37.61 25.67
CA PRO A 175 -33.01 -37.45 26.33
C PRO A 175 -32.90 -37.73 27.84
N PRO A 176 -33.77 -37.14 28.68
CA PRO A 176 -33.72 -37.37 30.11
C PRO A 176 -34.26 -38.77 30.43
N ALA A 177 -33.47 -39.57 31.13
CA ALA A 177 -33.89 -40.77 31.85
C ALA A 177 -33.14 -40.86 33.18
#